data_AF-A0A5J4T3C2-F1
#
_entry.id   AF-A0A5J4T3C2-F1
#
_cell.length_a   1.000
_cell.length_b   1.000
_cell.length_c   1.000
_cell.angle_alpha   90.00
_cell.angle_beta   90.00
_cell.angle_gamma   90.00
#
_symmetry.space_group_name_H-M   'P 1'
#
loop_
_entity.id
_entity.type
_entity.pdbx_description
1 polymer ?
#
loop_
_entity_poly.entity_id
_entity_poly.type
_entity_poly.pdbx_seq_one_letter_code
_entity_poly.pdbx_strand_id
1 'polypeptide(L)'
;METNAVKVKLWGMTAGYLSWDKKAGVAAFEYDPAFLDWGLDIAPFTLSINAPRSRKQIPWMGNKDKLYQGLPPAFADSLPDKWGNSLFKAWLRDNHISTKKVTPI
;
A
#
# COMPACT_ATOMS: atom_id res chain seq x y z
N MET A 1 12.44 15.00 5.26
CA MET A 1 11.31 14.11 5.64
C MET A 1 11.72 12.72 5.24
N GLU A 2 11.91 11.81 6.19
CA GLU A 2 12.08 10.40 5.82
C GLU A 2 10.77 9.93 5.22
N THR A 3 10.73 9.81 3.89
CA THR A 3 9.59 9.26 3.18
C THR A 3 9.65 7.75 3.39
N ASN A 4 9.00 7.25 4.45
CA ASN A 4 8.81 5.82 4.69
C ASN A 4 7.85 5.27 3.62
N ALA A 5 8.40 5.10 2.42
CA ALA A 5 7.72 4.52 1.28
C ALA A 5 8.25 3.11 1.05
N VAL A 6 7.34 2.17 0.78
CA VAL A 6 7.67 0.81 0.40
C VAL A 6 7.54 0.67 -1.11
N LYS A 7 8.51 -0.03 -1.70
CA LYS A 7 8.54 -0.30 -3.14
C LYS A 7 7.67 -1.51 -3.44
N VAL A 8 6.69 -1.35 -4.32
CA VAL A 8 5.85 -2.43 -4.82
C VAL A 8 6.51 -3.03 -6.04
N LYS A 9 6.74 -4.35 -6.02
CA LYS A 9 7.33 -5.08 -7.15
C LYS A 9 6.38 -6.12 -7.70
N LEU A 10 6.42 -6.29 -9.02
CA LEU A 10 5.79 -7.40 -9.74
C LEU A 10 6.86 -8.06 -10.61
N TRP A 11 7.13 -9.34 -10.38
CA TRP A 11 8.12 -10.13 -11.14
C TRP A 11 9.50 -9.44 -11.31
N GLY A 12 9.97 -8.78 -10.26
CA GLY A 12 11.25 -8.05 -10.25
C GLY A 12 11.17 -6.62 -10.80
N MET A 13 10.10 -6.25 -11.49
CA MET A 13 9.84 -4.89 -11.96
C MET A 13 9.28 -4.02 -10.83
N THR A 14 9.63 -2.74 -10.81
CA THR A 14 9.00 -1.77 -9.90
C THR A 14 7.65 -1.38 -10.47
N ALA A 15 6.56 -1.75 -9.80
CA ALA A 15 5.22 -1.31 -10.17
C ALA A 15 4.95 0.12 -9.68
N GLY A 16 5.47 0.46 -8.51
CA GLY A 16 5.27 1.77 -7.91
C GLY A 16 5.67 1.82 -6.45
N TYR A 17 5.15 2.82 -5.74
CA TYR A 17 5.52 3.13 -4.37
C TYR A 17 4.28 3.37 -3.52
N LEU A 18 4.24 2.74 -2.34
CA LEU A 18 3.23 2.98 -1.31
C LEU A 18 3.86 3.83 -0.21
N SER A 19 3.15 4.84 0.29
CA SER A 19 3.57 5.64 1.44
C SER A 19 2.41 5.86 2.40
N TRP A 20 2.67 5.97 3.70
CA TRP A 20 1.62 6.10 4.71
C TRP A 20 1.45 7.57 5.12
N ASP A 21 0.28 8.13 4.86
CA ASP A 21 -0.10 9.42 5.40
C ASP A 21 -0.64 9.24 6.82
N LYS A 22 0.19 9.57 7.82
CA LYS A 22 -0.18 9.49 9.24
C LYS A 22 -1.34 10.42 9.61
N LYS A 23 -1.50 11.57 8.94
CA LYS A 23 -2.58 12.53 9.22
C LYS A 23 -3.89 12.05 8.62
N ALA A 24 -3.86 11.58 7.38
CA ALA A 24 -5.05 11.07 6.71
C ALA A 24 -5.46 9.67 7.20
N GLY A 25 -4.52 8.89 7.75
CA GLY A 25 -4.74 7.52 8.21
C GLY A 25 -4.92 6.53 7.07
N VAL A 26 -4.29 6.79 5.92
CA VAL A 26 -4.38 5.97 4.71
C VAL A 26 -3.03 5.92 3.99
N ALA A 27 -2.83 4.89 3.19
CA ALA A 27 -1.71 4.82 2.26
C ALA A 27 -2.02 5.57 0.97
N ALA A 28 -0.98 6.10 0.34
CA ALA A 28 -1.02 6.66 -1.00
C ALA A 28 -0.12 5.81 -1.91
N PHE A 29 -0.65 5.37 -3.04
CA PHE A 29 0.07 4.61 -4.05
C PHE A 29 0.27 5.42 -5.31
N GLU A 30 1.48 5.40 -5.86
CA GLU A 30 1.80 6.00 -7.14
C GLU A 30 2.55 4.98 -8.01
N TYR A 31 2.18 4.92 -9.30
CA TYR A 31 2.83 4.04 -10.26
C TYR A 31 4.23 4.56 -10.62
N ASP A 32 5.17 3.65 -10.80
CA ASP A 32 6.43 4.01 -11.46
C ASP A 32 6.12 4.39 -12.92
N PRO A 33 6.57 5.55 -13.43
CA PRO A 33 6.32 5.95 -14.82
C PRO A 33 6.73 4.87 -15.82
N ALA A 34 7.85 4.18 -15.59
CA ALA A 34 8.34 3.14 -16.50
C ALA A 34 7.43 1.91 -16.52
N PHE A 35 6.68 1.65 -15.44
CA PHE A 35 5.70 0.56 -15.39
C PHE A 35 4.46 0.86 -16.22
N LEU A 36 4.04 2.14 -16.30
CA LEU A 36 2.88 2.56 -17.09
C LEU A 36 3.07 2.34 -18.60
N ASP A 37 4.31 2.37 -19.06
CA ASP A 37 4.68 2.12 -20.46
C ASP A 37 4.67 0.63 -20.81
N TRP A 38 4.75 -0.24 -19.81
CA TRP A 38 4.68 -1.69 -19.97
C TRP A 38 3.27 -2.18 -20.30
N GLY A 39 2.24 -1.36 -20.04
CA GLY A 39 0.85 -1.66 -20.40
C GLY A 39 0.16 -2.72 -19.54
N LEU A 40 0.81 -3.24 -18.49
CA LEU A 40 0.24 -4.24 -17.59
C LEU A 40 -0.64 -3.61 -16.52
N ASP A 41 -1.93 -3.86 -16.59
CA ASP A 41 -2.90 -3.34 -15.62
C ASP A 41 -3.20 -4.37 -14.52
N ILE A 42 -2.52 -4.21 -13.38
CA ILE A 42 -2.56 -5.17 -12.26
C ILE A 42 -3.86 -5.12 -11.45
N ALA A 43 -4.63 -4.03 -11.54
CA ALA A 43 -5.88 -3.88 -10.84
C ALA A 43 -6.82 -2.93 -11.61
N PRO A 44 -7.35 -3.36 -12.78
CA PRO A 44 -8.06 -2.50 -13.72
C PRO A 44 -9.28 -1.79 -13.16
N PHE A 45 -9.91 -2.35 -12.12
CA PHE A 45 -11.11 -1.76 -11.51
C PHE A 45 -10.81 -0.75 -10.40
N THR A 46 -9.65 -0.86 -9.74
CA THR A 46 -9.37 -0.09 -8.51
C THR A 46 -8.14 0.80 -8.63
N LEU A 47 -7.19 0.47 -9.50
CA LEU A 47 -5.93 1.19 -9.71
C LEU A 47 -5.54 1.20 -11.20
N SER A 48 -6.47 1.36 -12.14
CA SER A 48 -6.11 1.22 -13.57
C SER A 48 -4.94 2.12 -14.00
N ILE A 49 -4.01 1.57 -14.77
CA ILE A 49 -2.93 2.34 -15.42
C ILE A 49 -3.46 3.30 -16.49
N ASN A 50 -4.67 3.05 -17.00
CA ASN A 50 -5.32 3.85 -18.03
C ASN A 50 -6.14 5.01 -17.45
N ALA A 51 -6.33 5.05 -16.12
CA ALA A 51 -6.97 6.19 -15.48
C ALA A 51 -6.14 7.46 -15.70
N PRO A 52 -6.76 8.63 -15.98
CA PRO A 52 -6.04 9.90 -16.14
C PRO A 52 -5.16 10.24 -14.93
N ARG A 53 -5.57 9.80 -13.73
CA ARG A 53 -4.82 9.94 -12.48
C ARG A 53 -3.45 9.26 -12.52
N SER A 54 -3.38 8.01 -12.97
CA SER A 54 -2.13 7.25 -13.08
C SER A 54 -1.16 7.91 -14.05
N ARG A 55 -1.65 8.34 -15.22
CA ARG A 55 -0.83 9.02 -16.24
C ARG A 55 -0.33 10.41 -15.79
N LYS A 56 -1.08 11.09 -14.91
CA LYS A 56 -0.72 12.39 -14.35
C LYS A 56 0.10 12.31 -13.05
N GLN A 57 0.52 11.11 -12.63
CA GLN A 57 1.25 10.91 -11.37
C GLN A 57 0.52 11.52 -10.17
N ILE A 58 -0.81 11.30 -10.12
CA ILE A 58 -1.62 11.69 -8.98
C ILE A 58 -1.83 10.41 -8.13
N PRO A 59 -1.52 10.43 -6.82
CA PRO A 59 -1.60 9.22 -6.00
C PRO A 59 -3.02 8.65 -5.87
N TRP A 60 -3.08 7.33 -5.82
CA TRP A 60 -4.26 6.56 -5.41
C TRP A 60 -4.29 6.44 -3.89
N MET A 61 -5.28 7.10 -3.28
CA MET A 61 -5.47 7.05 -1.84
C MET A 61 -6.16 5.76 -1.41
N GLY A 62 -5.78 5.25 -0.25
CA GLY A 62 -6.39 4.05 0.32
C GLY A 62 -7.79 4.27 0.89
N ASN A 63 -8.46 3.16 1.20
CA ASN A 63 -9.83 3.17 1.71
C ASN A 63 -9.85 3.03 3.24
N LYS A 64 -10.60 3.91 3.91
CA LYS A 64 -10.77 3.95 5.37
C LYS A 64 -11.71 2.88 5.93
N ASP A 65 -12.46 2.17 5.10
CA ASP A 65 -13.28 1.06 5.58
C ASP A 65 -12.39 0.05 6.32
N LYS A 66 -12.91 -0.48 7.43
CA LYS A 66 -12.17 -1.38 8.33
C LYS A 66 -11.54 -2.58 7.60
N LEU A 67 -12.19 -3.05 6.52
CA LEU A 67 -11.72 -4.14 5.69
C LEU A 67 -10.35 -3.83 5.05
N TYR A 68 -10.16 -2.60 4.56
CA TYR A 68 -8.96 -2.23 3.81
C TYR A 68 -7.86 -1.64 4.68
N GLN A 69 -8.17 -1.32 5.95
CA GLN A 69 -7.20 -0.79 6.92
C GLN A 69 -6.44 0.46 6.42
N GLY A 70 -7.06 1.28 5.58
CA GLY A 70 -6.42 2.46 5.01
C GLY A 70 -5.57 2.19 3.77
N LEU A 71 -5.49 0.96 3.27
CA LEU A 71 -4.80 0.63 2.01
C LEU A 71 -5.73 0.78 0.80
N PRO A 72 -5.19 1.00 -0.41
CA PRO A 72 -5.95 0.78 -1.63
C PRO A 72 -6.41 -0.69 -1.69
N PRO A 73 -7.63 -0.98 -2.20
CA PRO A 73 -8.19 -2.33 -2.18
C PRO A 73 -7.27 -3.41 -2.75
N ALA A 74 -6.53 -3.11 -3.81
CA ALA A 74 -5.61 -4.05 -4.47
C ALA A 74 -4.46 -4.53 -3.56
N PHE A 75 -4.11 -3.79 -2.51
CA PHE A 75 -3.03 -4.15 -1.58
C PHE A 75 -3.54 -4.68 -0.24
N ALA A 76 -4.79 -4.38 0.11
CA ALA A 76 -5.36 -4.77 1.40
C ALA A 76 -5.46 -6.30 1.58
N ASP A 77 -5.66 -7.03 0.49
CA ASP A 77 -5.76 -8.51 0.52
C ASP A 77 -4.42 -9.20 0.83
N SER A 78 -3.31 -8.46 0.73
CA SER A 78 -1.98 -8.94 1.13
C SER A 78 -1.76 -8.88 2.65
N LEU A 79 -2.64 -8.24 3.41
CA LEU A 79 -2.51 -8.15 4.86
C LEU A 79 -2.81 -9.51 5.52
N PRO A 80 -2.15 -9.81 6.66
CA PRO A 80 -2.42 -11.03 7.38
C PRO A 80 -3.89 -11.11 7.82
N ASP A 81 -4.40 -12.34 7.88
CA ASP A 81 -5.72 -12.64 8.42
C ASP A 81 -5.78 -12.42 9.94
N LYS A 82 -6.87 -12.87 10.59
CA LYS A 82 -7.02 -12.72 12.04
C LYS A 82 -5.94 -13.47 12.84
N TRP A 83 -5.54 -14.65 12.37
CA TRP A 83 -4.54 -15.45 13.06
C TRP A 83 -3.14 -14.86 12.88
N GLY A 84 -2.77 -14.50 11.65
CA GLY A 84 -1.50 -13.83 11.34
C GLY A 84 -1.36 -12.50 12.07
N ASN A 85 -2.43 -11.70 12.18
CA ASN A 85 -2.42 -10.49 12.99
C ASN A 85 -2.19 -10.76 14.47
N SER A 86 -2.70 -11.86 15.00
CA SER A 86 -2.47 -12.24 16.40
C SER A 86 -1.01 -12.61 16.64
N LEU A 87 -0.40 -13.37 15.72
CA LEU A 87 1.02 -13.71 15.77
C LEU A 87 1.91 -12.46 15.64
N PHE A 88 1.61 -11.57 14.70
CA PHE A 88 2.35 -10.32 14.55
C PHE A 88 2.26 -9.42 15.79
N LYS A 89 1.09 -9.33 16.42
CA LYS A 89 0.93 -8.59 17.69
C LYS A 89 1.72 -9.20 18.85
N ALA A 90 1.79 -10.53 18.94
CA ALA A 90 2.62 -11.20 19.93
C ALA A 90 4.11 -10.87 19.70
N TRP A 91 4.57 -10.94 18.45
CA TRP A 91 5.93 -10.55 18.09
C TRP A 91 6.24 -9.09 18.44
N LEU A 92 5.34 -8.14 18.15
CA LEU A 92 5.51 -6.73 18.54
C LEU A 92 5.68 -6.56 20.05
N ARG A 93 4.85 -7.25 20.84
CA ARG A 93 4.92 -7.23 22.31
C ARG A 93 6.26 -7.76 22.80
N ASP A 94 6.67 -8.92 22.31
CA ASP A 94 7.89 -9.60 22.77
C ASP A 94 9.16 -8.80 22.39
N ASN A 95 9.09 -8.01 21.32
CA ASN A 95 10.15 -7.09 20.89
C ASN A 95 10.00 -5.66 21.45
N HIS A 96 9.06 -5.42 22.36
CA HIS A 96 8.82 -4.10 22.97
C HIS A 96 8.52 -2.97 21.95
N ILE A 97 7.92 -3.32 20.81
CA ILE A 97 7.54 -2.38 19.75
C ILE A 97 6.10 -1.91 20.01
N SER A 98 5.93 -0.60 20.20
CA SER A 98 4.59 -0.02 20.35
C SER A 98 3.81 -0.11 19.05
N THR A 99 2.58 -0.63 19.13
CA THR A 99 1.62 -0.68 18.01
C THR A 99 1.32 0.69 17.40
N LYS A 100 1.48 1.79 18.16
CA LYS A 100 1.33 3.16 17.66
C LYS A 100 2.40 3.58 16.65
N LYS A 101 3.54 2.87 16.62
CA LYS A 101 4.63 3.09 15.67
C LYS A 101 4.48 2.25 14.39
N VAL A 102 3.50 1.35 14.35
CA VAL A 102 3.30 0.41 13.25
C VAL A 102 2.12 0.86 12.41
N THR A 103 2.30 0.78 11.09
CA THR A 103 1.28 1.07 10.10
C THR A 103 1.03 -0.19 9.26
N PRO A 104 -0.05 -0.23 8.46
CA PRO A 104 -0.29 -1.31 7.51
C PRO A 104 0.80 -1.50 6.43
N ILE A 105 1.67 -0.50 6.25
CA ILE A 105 2.88 -0.53 5.42
C ILE A 105 4.11 -0.19 6.24
#